data_AF-A0A356Q1N7-F1
#
_entry.id   AF-A0A356Q1N7-F1
#
_cell.length_a   1.000
_cell.length_b   1.000
_cell.length_c   1.000
_cell.angle_alpha   90.00
_cell.angle_beta   90.00
_cell.angle_gamma   90.00
#
_symmetry.space_group_name_H-M   'P 1'
#
loop_
_entity.id
_entity.type
_entity.pdbx_description
1 polymer ?
#
loop_
_entity_poly.entity_id
_entity_poly.type
_entity_poly.pdbx_seq_one_letter_code
_entity_poly.pdbx_strand_id
1 'polypeptide(L)'
;MSSKKNKLDQEALAFHASGRPGKLEITATKPLLSQHDLSLAYSPGVAAPCLAIEKDPDAAYDYTAKGNLIAVISNGTAVLGLGDIGAAASKP
;
A
#
# COMPACT_ATOMS: atom_id res chain seq x y z
N MET A 1 -12.79 7.33 34.77
CA MET A 1 -12.79 7.28 33.28
C MET A 1 -11.46 7.70 32.65
N SER A 2 -10.65 8.58 33.27
CA SER A 2 -9.37 9.06 32.72
C SER A 2 -8.26 8.00 32.55
N SER A 3 -8.09 7.09 33.51
CA SER A 3 -7.00 6.08 33.49
C SER A 3 -7.11 5.05 32.34
N LYS A 4 -8.33 4.65 31.95
CA LYS A 4 -8.52 3.67 30.86
C LYS A 4 -8.21 4.25 29.48
N LYS A 5 -8.51 5.55 29.27
CA LYS A 5 -8.25 6.24 27.99
C LYS A 5 -6.75 6.38 27.75
N ASN A 6 -6.01 6.79 28.78
CA ASN A 6 -4.55 6.90 28.71
C ASN A 6 -3.84 5.56 28.44
N LYS A 7 -4.39 4.45 28.93
CA LYS A 7 -3.84 3.12 28.64
C LYS A 7 -4.03 2.73 27.18
N LEU A 8 -5.22 2.98 26.63
CA LEU A 8 -5.52 2.68 25.22
C LEU A 8 -4.64 3.51 24.27
N ASP A 9 -4.39 4.78 24.60
CA ASP A 9 -3.52 5.64 23.79
C ASP A 9 -2.09 5.10 23.74
N GLN A 10 -1.54 4.67 24.89
CA GLN A 10 -0.22 4.05 24.96
C GLN A 10 -0.16 2.73 24.19
N GLU A 11 -1.18 1.89 24.32
CA GLU A 11 -1.29 0.63 23.57
C GLU A 11 -1.39 0.89 22.06
N ALA A 12 -2.14 1.90 21.62
CA ALA A 12 -2.27 2.27 20.21
C ALA A 12 -0.96 2.81 19.62
N LEU A 13 -0.23 3.64 20.38
CA LEU A 13 1.10 4.13 19.98
C LEU A 13 2.11 2.98 19.87
N ALA A 14 2.13 2.09 20.87
CA ALA A 14 2.99 0.91 20.83
C ALA A 14 2.64 -0.01 19.65
N PHE A 15 1.34 -0.23 19.40
CA PHE A 15 0.85 -1.04 18.28
C PHE A 15 1.35 -0.51 16.92
N HIS A 16 1.32 0.81 16.69
CA HIS A 16 1.79 1.40 15.42
C HIS A 16 3.33 1.46 15.29
N ALA A 17 4.08 1.38 16.41
CA ALA A 17 5.53 1.55 16.42
C ALA A 17 6.31 0.22 16.52
N SER A 18 5.75 -0.79 17.19
CA SER A 18 6.48 -2.03 17.52
C SER A 18 6.64 -2.97 16.32
N GLY A 19 7.78 -3.67 16.26
CA GLY A 19 8.11 -4.59 15.19
C GLY A 19 8.38 -3.87 13.86
N ARG A 20 7.35 -3.73 13.03
CA ARG A 20 7.39 -3.01 11.76
C ARG A 20 6.44 -1.81 11.85
N PRO A 21 6.94 -0.56 11.84
CA PRO A 21 6.08 0.62 11.97
C PRO A 21 5.02 0.73 10.86
N GLY A 22 3.83 1.19 11.24
CA GLY A 22 2.67 1.31 10.35
C GLY A 22 1.82 0.04 10.27
N LYS A 23 0.80 0.07 9.41
CA LYS A 23 -0.22 -1.00 9.30
C LYS A 23 -0.31 -1.65 7.93
N LEU A 24 0.48 -1.16 6.97
CA LEU A 24 0.45 -1.61 5.58
C LEU A 24 1.80 -2.17 5.16
N GLU A 25 1.77 -3.24 4.39
CA GLU A 25 2.94 -3.81 3.72
C GLU A 25 2.62 -4.15 2.26
N ILE A 26 3.69 -4.26 1.46
CA ILE A 26 3.61 -4.69 0.06
C ILE A 26 4.38 -6.00 -0.05
N THR A 27 3.73 -7.02 -0.60
CA THR A 27 4.29 -8.36 -0.78
C THR A 27 4.08 -8.80 -2.23
N ALA A 28 5.08 -9.49 -2.79
CA ALA A 28 5.01 -10.01 -4.14
C ALA A 28 3.92 -11.11 -4.25
N THR A 29 3.14 -11.07 -5.32
CA THR A 29 2.08 -12.07 -5.60
C THR A 29 2.56 -13.21 -6.52
N LYS A 30 3.74 -13.07 -7.14
CA LYS A 30 4.36 -14.06 -8.02
C LYS A 30 5.61 -14.64 -7.36
N PRO A 31 5.96 -15.91 -7.63
CA PRO A 31 7.23 -16.48 -7.19
C PRO A 31 8.41 -15.67 -7.73
N LEU A 32 9.45 -15.51 -6.91
CA LEU A 32 10.69 -14.80 -7.24
C LEU A 32 11.89 -15.61 -6.71
N LEU A 33 11.86 -16.93 -6.88
CA LEU A 33 12.79 -17.87 -6.25
C LEU A 33 13.96 -18.24 -7.16
N SER A 34 13.83 -18.00 -8.46
CA SER A 34 14.82 -18.41 -9.46
C SER A 34 15.24 -17.25 -10.38
N GLN A 35 16.37 -17.43 -11.07
CA GLN A 35 16.79 -16.50 -12.14
C GLN A 35 15.75 -16.42 -13.27
N HIS A 36 15.06 -17.53 -13.55
CA HIS A 36 13.98 -17.55 -14.52
C HIS A 36 12.80 -16.69 -14.06
N ASP A 37 12.39 -16.82 -12.79
CA ASP A 37 11.31 -16.01 -12.21
C ASP A 37 11.64 -14.52 -12.28
N LEU A 38 12.88 -14.13 -11.95
CA LEU A 38 13.35 -12.75 -12.06
C LEU A 38 13.35 -12.26 -13.51
N SER A 39 13.71 -13.12 -14.46
CA SER A 39 13.70 -12.78 -15.89
C SER A 39 12.28 -12.58 -16.42
N LEU A 40 11.27 -13.23 -15.82
CA LEU A 40 9.85 -13.03 -16.14
C LEU A 40 9.28 -11.78 -15.47
N ALA A 41 9.56 -11.58 -14.18
CA ALA A 41 9.04 -10.47 -13.38
C ALA A 41 9.69 -9.12 -13.72
N TYR A 42 10.89 -9.15 -14.28
CA TYR A 42 11.67 -7.97 -14.65
C TYR A 42 12.25 -8.12 -16.05
N SER A 43 13.39 -7.49 -16.33
CA SER A 43 14.05 -7.60 -17.62
C SER A 43 14.55 -9.02 -17.90
N PRO A 44 14.37 -9.56 -19.12
CA PRO A 44 13.70 -8.93 -20.27
C PRO A 44 12.17 -9.19 -20.35
N GLY A 45 11.61 -10.09 -19.55
CA GLY A 45 10.24 -10.59 -19.69
C GLY A 45 9.15 -9.54 -19.47
N VAL A 46 9.39 -8.54 -18.62
CA VAL A 46 8.45 -7.44 -18.35
C VAL A 46 8.12 -6.61 -19.61
N ALA A 47 8.92 -6.68 -20.67
CA ALA A 47 8.64 -6.00 -21.92
C ALA A 47 7.34 -6.49 -22.59
N ALA A 48 7.00 -7.78 -22.43
CA ALA A 48 5.81 -8.37 -23.05
C ALA A 48 4.50 -7.72 -22.58
N PRO A 49 4.19 -7.62 -21.27
CA PRO A 49 3.00 -6.91 -20.81
C PRO A 49 3.04 -5.41 -21.13
N CYS A 50 4.21 -4.76 -21.12
CA CYS A 50 4.33 -3.35 -21.52
C CYS A 50 3.88 -3.11 -22.98
N LEU A 51 4.39 -3.92 -23.92
CA LEU A 51 4.01 -3.81 -25.34
C LEU A 51 2.55 -4.21 -25.59
N ALA A 52 1.99 -5.11 -24.77
CA ALA A 52 0.57 -5.42 -24.82
C ALA A 52 -0.29 -4.22 -24.39
N ILE A 53 0.08 -3.55 -23.28
CA ILE A 53 -0.61 -2.36 -22.78
C ILE A 53 -0.44 -1.16 -23.71
N GLU A 54 0.71 -1.02 -24.37
CA GLU A 54 0.93 0.02 -25.39
C GLU A 54 -0.05 -0.13 -26.56
N LYS A 55 -0.29 -1.37 -27.01
CA LYS A 55 -1.24 -1.68 -28.09
C LYS A 55 -2.68 -1.56 -27.65
N ASP A 56 -2.98 -1.95 -26.41
CA ASP A 56 -4.31 -1.90 -25.82
C ASP A 56 -4.23 -1.44 -24.34
N PRO A 57 -4.54 -0.17 -24.05
CA PRO A 57 -4.48 0.37 -22.69
C PRO A 57 -5.37 -0.37 -21.67
N ASP A 58 -6.44 -1.05 -22.10
CA ASP A 58 -7.33 -1.78 -21.21
C ASP A 58 -6.70 -3.08 -20.70
N ALA A 59 -5.71 -3.63 -21.41
CA ALA A 59 -4.92 -4.78 -20.96
C ALA A 59 -4.15 -4.51 -19.65
N ALA A 60 -4.08 -3.25 -19.19
CA ALA A 60 -3.57 -2.91 -17.87
C ALA A 60 -4.39 -3.58 -16.75
N TYR A 61 -5.68 -3.87 -16.97
CA TYR A 61 -6.51 -4.60 -16.01
C TYR A 61 -6.16 -6.09 -15.93
N ASP A 62 -5.63 -6.67 -17.01
CA ASP A 62 -5.23 -8.08 -17.05
C ASP A 62 -3.82 -8.30 -16.51
N TYR A 63 -2.89 -7.41 -16.85
CA TYR A 63 -1.45 -7.60 -16.60
C TYR A 63 -0.88 -6.81 -15.42
N THR A 64 -1.72 -6.08 -14.67
CA THR A 64 -1.28 -5.32 -13.49
C THR A 64 -2.23 -5.49 -12.32
N ALA A 65 -1.88 -4.93 -11.16
CA ALA A 65 -2.76 -4.90 -10.00
C ALA A 65 -3.95 -3.92 -10.14
N LYS A 66 -4.05 -3.15 -11.24
CA LYS A 66 -5.04 -2.07 -11.42
C LYS A 66 -6.48 -2.49 -11.16
N GLY A 67 -6.87 -3.70 -11.56
CA GLY A 67 -8.24 -4.21 -11.36
C GLY A 67 -8.63 -4.42 -9.89
N ASN A 68 -7.66 -4.48 -8.97
CA ASN A 68 -7.89 -4.74 -7.55
C ASN A 68 -7.17 -3.74 -6.62
N LEU A 69 -6.54 -2.69 -7.18
CA LEU A 69 -5.81 -1.69 -6.41
C LEU A 69 -6.65 -0.42 -6.23
N ILE A 70 -6.98 -0.10 -4.98
CA ILE A 70 -7.75 1.09 -4.62
C ILE A 70 -6.87 2.08 -3.84
N ALA A 71 -6.85 3.33 -4.29
CA ALA A 71 -6.17 4.41 -3.59
C ALA A 71 -7.12 5.11 -2.59
N VAL A 72 -6.71 5.18 -1.33
CA VAL A 72 -7.37 6.01 -0.30
C VAL A 72 -6.63 7.35 -0.26
N ILE A 73 -7.26 8.39 -0.82
CA ILE A 73 -6.67 9.73 -0.96
C ILE A 73 -7.37 10.71 -0.03
N SER A 74 -6.60 11.42 0.79
CA SER A 74 -7.05 12.50 1.66
C SER A 74 -5.98 13.57 1.78
N ASN A 75 -6.38 14.83 1.92
CA ASN A 75 -5.49 15.95 2.21
C ASN A 75 -5.37 16.24 3.73
N GLY A 76 -6.12 15.50 4.56
CA GLY A 76 -6.06 15.62 6.02
C GLY A 76 -6.86 16.78 6.63
N THR A 77 -7.72 17.47 5.86
CA THR A 77 -8.49 18.62 6.37
C THR A 77 -9.70 18.23 7.23
N ALA A 78 -10.06 16.94 7.27
CA ALA A 78 -11.18 16.42 8.06
C ALA A 78 -10.87 14.99 8.55
N VAL A 79 -9.97 14.87 9.53
CA VAL A 79 -9.60 13.57 10.11
C VAL A 79 -10.48 13.26 11.32
N LEU A 80 -11.40 12.32 11.17
CA LEU A 80 -12.32 11.91 12.25
C LEU A 80 -13.04 13.13 12.86
N GLY A 81 -12.95 13.31 14.19
CA GLY A 81 -13.40 14.51 14.90
C GLY A 81 -12.27 15.50 15.22
N LEU A 82 -11.08 15.34 14.64
CA LEU A 82 -9.89 16.16 14.91
C LEU A 82 -9.80 17.38 13.98
N GLY A 83 -10.58 17.42 12.91
CA GLY A 83 -10.58 18.52 11.94
C GLY A 83 -9.36 18.49 11.03
N ASP A 84 -8.84 19.67 10.71
CA ASP A 84 -7.68 19.84 9.86
C ASP A 84 -6.38 19.69 10.67
N ILE A 85 -5.78 18.51 10.56
CA ILE A 85 -4.50 18.17 11.18
C ILE A 85 -3.40 17.92 10.13
N GLY A 86 -3.72 18.16 8.86
CA GLY A 86 -2.80 18.01 7.72
C GLY A 86 -2.50 16.57 7.30
N ALA A 87 -1.93 16.45 6.11
CA ALA A 87 -1.73 15.17 5.42
C ALA A 87 -0.84 14.15 6.16
N ALA A 88 0.15 14.62 6.94
CA ALA A 88 1.04 13.73 7.67
C ALA A 88 0.32 13.06 8.85
N ALA A 89 -0.50 13.82 9.59
CA ALA A 89 -1.22 13.31 10.75
C ALA A 89 -2.44 12.45 10.35
N SER A 90 -2.88 12.52 9.09
CA SER A 90 -3.94 11.67 8.54
C SER A 90 -3.44 10.33 7.98
N LYS A 91 -2.13 10.03 8.03
CA LYS A 91 -1.56 8.79 7.47
C LYS A 91 -1.83 7.51 8.26
N PRO A 92 -1.87 7.52 9.61
CA PRO A 92 -2.22 6.32 10.38
C PRO A 92 -3.60 5.82 10.02
#